data_AF-A0A3D3TDF1-F1
#
_entry.id   AF-A0A3D3TDF1-F1
#
_cell.length_a   1.000
_cell.length_b   1.000
_cell.length_c   1.000
_cell.angle_alpha   90.00
_cell.angle_beta   90.00
_cell.angle_gamma   90.00
#
_symmetry.space_group_name_H-M   'P 1'
#
loop_
_entity.id
_entity.type
_entity.pdbx_description
1 polymer ?
#
loop_
_entity_poly.entity_id
_entity_poly.type
_entity_poly.pdbx_seq_one_letter_code
_entity_poly.pdbx_strand_id
1 'polypeptide(L)'
;MLYLSDVKKQQYLPKRFVNRESTKIKKIMRKFSLLLLSTIMSVCLISSCSDDDDDDNKVNNSIVGTWKFDKVVSTDVKTNSGENDTKVKTYISEGITDDLTGTIWTFKEDGTMIEKYDGEDKNGKYTFSNGKLTIIFAVDDSHSFNASVDNGVLYIDADYKEDLNEMELDQLVRLVGIGDMDFKADKATVKVNFNRN
;
A
#
# COMPACT_ATOMS: atom_id res chain seq x y z
N MET A 1 2.56 -45.36 59.89
CA MET A 1 2.60 -43.90 59.60
C MET A 1 2.64 -43.77 58.09
N LEU A 2 1.47 -43.51 57.48
CA LEU A 2 1.23 -43.38 56.02
C LEU A 2 1.77 -42.01 55.56
N TYR A 3 2.74 -41.95 54.65
CA TYR A 3 2.65 -41.84 53.17
C TYR A 3 2.46 -40.42 52.60
N LEU A 4 3.36 -40.13 51.63
CA LEU A 4 3.24 -39.29 50.42
C LEU A 4 3.64 -37.80 50.46
N SER A 5 4.69 -37.59 49.68
CA SER A 5 5.20 -36.40 49.00
C SER A 5 4.15 -35.46 48.40
N ASP A 6 4.26 -34.18 48.73
CA ASP A 6 3.55 -33.06 48.09
C ASP A 6 4.17 -32.73 46.73
N VAL A 7 3.58 -33.26 45.66
CA VAL A 7 3.74 -32.75 44.29
C VAL A 7 2.60 -31.76 44.03
N LYS A 8 2.89 -30.46 44.07
CA LYS A 8 1.93 -29.43 43.65
C LYS A 8 1.74 -29.48 42.13
N LYS A 9 0.60 -30.04 41.71
CA LYS A 9 0.02 -29.90 40.37
C LYS A 9 -0.22 -28.42 40.06
N GLN A 10 0.49 -27.84 39.09
CA GLN A 10 0.00 -26.65 38.39
C GLN A 10 -1.05 -27.12 37.37
N GLN A 11 -2.30 -26.80 37.67
CA GLN A 11 -3.44 -27.02 36.79
C GLN A 11 -3.38 -26.02 35.62
N TYR A 12 -3.52 -26.56 34.41
CA TYR A 12 -3.92 -25.83 33.20
C TYR A 12 -5.38 -25.34 33.31
N LEU A 13 -5.66 -24.28 32.52
CA LEU A 13 -6.96 -23.77 31.99
C LEU A 13 -7.40 -22.36 32.51
N PRO A 14 -8.20 -21.57 31.75
CA PRO A 14 -7.86 -20.93 30.47
C PRO A 14 -8.30 -19.44 30.36
N LYS A 15 -7.89 -18.78 29.26
CA LYS A 15 -8.46 -17.59 28.59
C LYS A 15 -9.15 -16.52 29.47
N ARG A 16 -8.42 -15.44 29.77
CA ARG A 16 -9.03 -14.11 29.91
C ARG A 16 -8.96 -13.40 28.57
N PHE A 17 -10.13 -13.25 27.94
CA PHE A 17 -10.41 -12.17 27.02
C PHE A 17 -9.97 -10.86 27.68
N VAL A 18 -8.89 -10.26 27.18
CA VAL A 18 -8.58 -8.86 27.46
C VAL A 18 -9.37 -8.05 26.45
N ASN A 19 -10.25 -7.24 27.00
CA ASN A 19 -11.23 -6.43 26.29
C ASN A 19 -10.52 -5.36 25.45
N ARG A 20 -11.17 -5.09 24.33
CA ARG A 20 -10.89 -4.11 23.28
C ARG A 20 -10.95 -2.68 23.85
N GLU A 21 -10.27 -1.78 23.14
CA GLU A 21 -10.36 -0.30 23.15
C GLU A 21 -9.14 0.45 23.74
N SER A 22 -8.60 1.34 22.90
CA SER A 22 -7.88 2.58 23.25
C SER A 22 -6.36 2.55 23.49
N THR A 23 -5.63 1.94 22.57
CA THR A 23 -4.44 2.65 22.07
C THR A 23 -4.48 2.57 20.56
N LYS A 24 -5.05 3.62 19.94
CA LYS A 24 -4.77 3.95 18.55
C LYS A 24 -3.25 4.13 18.46
N ILE A 25 -2.53 3.05 18.20
CA ILE A 25 -1.13 3.10 17.85
C ILE A 25 -1.13 3.78 16.48
N LYS A 26 -1.08 5.12 16.50
CA LYS A 26 -0.63 5.95 15.39
C LYS A 26 0.80 5.50 15.06
N LYS A 27 0.95 4.38 14.35
CA LYS A 27 2.26 3.85 13.95
C LYS A 27 2.14 2.66 13.00
N ILE A 28 1.39 2.83 11.91
CA ILE A 28 2.01 2.49 10.63
C ILE A 28 2.59 3.80 10.14
N MET A 29 3.90 3.78 9.98
CA MET A 29 4.68 4.98 9.89
C MET A 29 4.24 5.75 8.66
N ARG A 30 4.17 7.07 8.77
CA ARG A 30 4.32 7.99 7.65
C ARG A 30 5.76 7.80 7.13
N LYS A 31 6.04 6.64 6.52
CA LYS A 31 7.31 6.27 5.89
C LYS A 31 7.00 5.86 4.46
N PHE A 32 6.54 6.84 3.70
CA PHE A 32 7.02 7.07 2.35
C PHE A 32 8.37 7.83 2.37
N SER A 33 9.10 7.75 3.48
CA SER A 33 10.28 8.55 3.81
C SER A 33 11.40 7.64 4.33
N LEU A 34 12.11 6.99 3.41
CA LEU A 34 13.51 6.54 3.46
C LEU A 34 13.94 6.32 2.00
N LEU A 35 14.20 7.40 1.26
CA LEU A 35 15.54 7.88 0.92
C LEU A 35 16.42 6.85 0.16
N LEU A 36 16.61 7.16 -1.13
CA LEU A 36 17.88 7.09 -1.89
C LEU A 36 18.08 5.91 -2.87
N LEU A 37 17.70 6.13 -4.14
CA LEU A 37 18.67 6.05 -5.23
C LEU A 37 18.30 7.05 -6.34
N SER A 38 19.18 8.01 -6.58
CA SER A 38 19.08 9.01 -7.64
C SER A 38 19.14 8.36 -9.03
N THR A 39 18.18 8.65 -9.89
CA THR A 39 18.46 8.74 -11.33
C THR A 39 17.87 10.04 -11.85
N ILE A 40 18.76 11.02 -12.00
CA ILE A 40 18.52 12.23 -12.78
C ILE A 40 18.21 11.77 -14.20
N MET A 41 17.00 12.04 -14.67
CA MET A 41 16.75 12.17 -16.10
C MET A 41 15.99 13.47 -16.34
N SER A 42 16.76 14.45 -16.80
CA SER A 42 16.28 15.63 -17.48
C SER A 42 15.45 15.20 -18.68
N VAL A 43 14.16 15.56 -18.72
CA VAL A 43 13.41 15.63 -19.97
C VAL A 43 12.52 16.88 -19.95
N CYS A 44 13.07 17.96 -20.49
CA CYS A 44 12.25 18.94 -21.21
C CYS A 44 11.64 18.22 -22.40
N LEU A 45 10.31 18.11 -22.51
CA LEU A 45 9.58 18.20 -23.79
C LEU A 45 8.10 18.54 -23.50
N ILE A 46 7.78 19.81 -23.70
CA ILE A 46 6.45 20.26 -24.14
C ILE A 46 6.24 19.67 -25.54
N SER A 47 5.26 18.77 -25.70
CA SER A 47 4.68 18.47 -27.01
C SER A 47 3.23 18.94 -27.01
N SER A 48 3.02 19.96 -27.81
CA SER A 48 1.78 20.63 -28.15
C SER A 48 0.73 19.66 -28.73
N CYS A 49 -0.53 20.04 -28.58
CA CYS A 49 -1.75 19.38 -29.05
C CYS A 49 -1.74 19.00 -30.54
N SER A 50 -2.44 17.91 -30.85
CA SER A 50 -3.12 17.60 -32.12
C SER A 50 -3.92 16.32 -31.85
N ASP A 51 -5.14 16.08 -32.30
CA ASP A 51 -6.12 16.77 -33.11
C ASP A 51 -7.47 16.10 -32.76
N ASP A 52 -8.57 16.72 -33.20
CA ASP A 52 -9.96 16.24 -33.13
C ASP A 52 -10.17 14.73 -33.33
N ASP A 53 -11.05 14.15 -32.52
CA ASP A 53 -12.04 13.15 -32.95
C ASP A 53 -13.16 13.04 -31.89
N ASP A 54 -14.33 13.58 -32.24
CA ASP A 54 -15.61 13.39 -31.55
C ASP A 54 -16.01 11.91 -31.58
N ASP A 55 -16.17 11.30 -30.40
CA ASP A 55 -16.93 10.06 -30.26
C ASP A 55 -17.67 10.06 -28.92
N ASP A 56 -18.96 10.33 -29.00
CA ASP A 56 -19.91 10.33 -27.90
C ASP A 56 -20.04 8.92 -27.29
N ASN A 57 -19.87 8.87 -25.96
CA ASN A 57 -19.88 7.69 -25.08
C ASN A 57 -18.58 6.84 -25.04
N LYS A 58 -17.43 7.50 -25.15
CA LYS A 58 -16.13 6.91 -24.83
C LYS A 58 -15.98 6.81 -23.31
N VAL A 59 -15.95 5.61 -22.74
CA VAL A 59 -15.44 5.44 -21.36
C VAL A 59 -13.99 5.92 -21.39
N ASN A 60 -13.74 7.08 -20.77
CA ASN A 60 -12.49 7.78 -20.92
C ASN A 60 -11.37 7.01 -20.19
N ASN A 61 -10.51 6.31 -20.93
CA ASN A 61 -9.30 5.66 -20.42
C ASN A 61 -8.19 6.66 -20.02
N SER A 62 -8.48 7.97 -20.06
CA SER A 62 -7.64 8.98 -19.43
C SER A 62 -7.64 8.82 -17.91
N ILE A 63 -6.49 9.09 -17.30
CA ILE A 63 -6.33 9.19 -15.86
C ILE A 63 -6.89 10.49 -15.28
N VAL A 64 -7.12 11.51 -16.11
CA VAL A 64 -7.71 12.79 -15.68
C VAL A 64 -9.09 12.53 -15.07
N GLY A 65 -9.36 13.13 -13.92
CA GLY A 65 -10.63 12.97 -13.19
C GLY A 65 -10.42 12.68 -11.72
N THR A 66 -11.53 12.40 -11.04
CA THR A 66 -11.58 12.12 -9.60
C THR A 66 -11.76 10.63 -9.38
N TRP A 67 -10.95 10.06 -8.49
CA TRP A 67 -10.83 8.64 -8.22
C TRP A 67 -10.90 8.41 -6.73
N LYS A 68 -11.84 7.56 -6.30
CA LYS A 68 -11.97 7.19 -4.89
C LYS A 68 -11.52 5.76 -4.71
N PHE A 69 -10.70 5.52 -3.69
CA PHE A 69 -10.29 4.16 -3.35
C PHE A 69 -11.52 3.27 -3.14
N ASP A 70 -11.50 2.11 -3.78
CA ASP A 70 -12.57 1.11 -3.68
C ASP A 70 -12.10 -0.05 -2.79
N LYS A 71 -11.08 -0.79 -3.24
CA LYS A 71 -10.56 -1.96 -2.51
C LYS A 71 -9.18 -2.40 -2.96
N VAL A 72 -8.62 -3.30 -2.15
CA VAL A 72 -7.55 -4.20 -2.58
C VAL A 72 -8.16 -5.29 -3.48
N VAL A 73 -7.69 -5.39 -4.72
CA VAL A 73 -8.14 -6.36 -5.72
C VAL A 73 -7.46 -7.71 -5.52
N SER A 74 -6.14 -7.69 -5.32
CA SER A 74 -5.36 -8.90 -5.09
C SER A 74 -4.06 -8.59 -4.36
N THR A 75 -3.66 -9.51 -3.49
CA THR A 75 -2.34 -9.51 -2.85
C THR A 75 -1.70 -10.87 -3.08
N ASP A 76 -0.54 -10.87 -3.72
CA ASP A 76 0.22 -12.06 -4.06
C ASP A 76 1.57 -12.01 -3.35
N VAL A 77 1.81 -12.97 -2.48
CA VAL A 77 2.95 -13.03 -1.59
C VAL A 77 3.56 -14.42 -1.65
N LYS A 78 4.88 -14.44 -1.72
CA LYS A 78 5.68 -15.64 -1.56
C LYS A 78 6.94 -15.32 -0.79
N THR A 79 7.16 -16.07 0.28
CA THR A 79 8.30 -15.98 1.18
C THR A 79 9.00 -17.33 1.24
N ASN A 80 10.08 -17.40 2.03
CA ASN A 80 10.77 -18.65 2.35
C ASN A 80 9.94 -19.61 3.22
N SER A 81 8.74 -19.21 3.71
CA SER A 81 7.84 -20.04 4.52
C SER A 81 6.37 -19.84 4.16
N GLY A 82 5.69 -20.92 3.77
CA GLY A 82 4.25 -20.87 3.45
C GLY A 82 3.35 -20.41 4.61
N GLU A 83 3.79 -20.58 5.86
CA GLU A 83 3.09 -20.01 7.03
C GLU A 83 3.19 -18.48 7.04
N ASN A 84 4.36 -17.93 6.69
CA ASN A 84 4.61 -16.50 6.65
C ASN A 84 3.89 -15.84 5.46
N ASP A 85 3.71 -16.54 4.34
CA ASP A 85 2.99 -16.02 3.16
C ASP A 85 1.62 -15.47 3.53
N THR A 86 0.86 -16.22 4.33
CA THR A 86 -0.49 -15.82 4.76
C THR A 86 -0.44 -14.60 5.68
N LYS A 87 0.48 -14.58 6.64
CA LYS A 87 0.61 -13.46 7.61
C LYS A 87 0.99 -12.15 6.91
N VAL A 88 1.99 -12.21 6.02
CA VAL A 88 2.44 -11.05 5.22
C VAL A 88 1.34 -10.59 4.28
N LYS A 89 0.64 -11.52 3.62
CA LYS A 89 -0.49 -11.19 2.75
C LYS A 89 -1.57 -10.41 3.49
N THR A 90 -2.00 -10.90 4.66
CA THR A 90 -2.98 -10.22 5.50
C THR A 90 -2.48 -8.84 5.92
N TYR A 91 -1.25 -8.75 6.43
CA TYR A 91 -0.62 -7.48 6.84
C TYR A 91 -0.65 -6.42 5.73
N ILE A 92 -0.23 -6.78 4.51
CA ILE A 92 -0.24 -5.86 3.35
C ILE A 92 -1.67 -5.45 2.99
N SER A 93 -2.59 -6.42 2.85
CA SER A 93 -3.95 -6.12 2.40
C SER A 93 -4.74 -5.28 3.39
N GLU A 94 -4.60 -5.55 4.70
CA GLU A 94 -5.29 -4.81 5.75
C GLU A 94 -4.64 -3.43 5.91
N GLY A 95 -3.31 -3.34 5.94
CA GLY A 95 -2.60 -2.06 6.03
C GLY A 95 -2.96 -1.11 4.89
N ILE A 96 -2.98 -1.59 3.65
CA ILE A 96 -3.36 -0.77 2.49
C ILE A 96 -4.83 -0.36 2.55
N THR A 97 -5.72 -1.27 2.96
CA THR A 97 -7.14 -0.93 3.10
C THR A 97 -7.32 0.16 4.14
N ASP A 98 -6.66 0.04 5.30
CA ASP A 98 -6.73 1.04 6.36
C ASP A 98 -6.13 2.38 5.93
N ASP A 99 -5.00 2.38 5.22
CA ASP A 99 -4.29 3.58 4.78
C ASP A 99 -5.01 4.32 3.64
N LEU A 100 -5.69 3.59 2.73
CA LEU A 100 -6.35 4.18 1.56
C LEU A 100 -7.85 4.37 1.73
N THR A 101 -8.47 3.85 2.79
CA THR A 101 -9.90 4.04 3.02
C THR A 101 -10.22 5.53 3.15
N GLY A 102 -11.07 6.02 2.24
CA GLY A 102 -11.47 7.42 2.20
C GLY A 102 -10.55 8.31 1.37
N THR A 103 -9.44 7.78 0.84
CA THR A 103 -8.57 8.50 -0.10
C THR A 103 -9.30 8.81 -1.40
N ILE A 104 -9.19 10.07 -1.83
CA ILE A 104 -9.66 10.55 -3.13
C ILE A 104 -8.48 11.22 -3.83
N TRP A 105 -8.23 10.85 -5.08
CA TRP A 105 -7.26 11.51 -5.94
C TRP A 105 -7.98 12.23 -7.08
N THR A 106 -7.62 13.49 -7.32
CA THR A 106 -8.08 14.27 -8.47
C THR A 106 -6.89 14.60 -9.34
N PHE A 107 -6.82 14.04 -10.55
CA PHE A 107 -5.81 14.32 -11.56
C PHE A 107 -6.34 15.32 -12.59
N LYS A 108 -5.59 16.39 -12.88
CA LYS A 108 -5.99 17.45 -13.83
C LYS A 108 -5.19 17.38 -15.12
N GLU A 109 -5.72 17.95 -16.19
CA GLU A 109 -5.06 17.94 -17.52
C GLU A 109 -3.71 18.67 -17.53
N ASP A 110 -3.50 19.62 -16.63
CA ASP A 110 -2.27 20.42 -16.51
C ASP A 110 -1.11 19.68 -15.80
N GLY A 111 -1.29 18.40 -15.46
CA GLY A 111 -0.30 17.60 -14.74
C GLY A 111 -0.25 17.86 -13.22
N THR A 112 -1.20 18.62 -12.67
CA THR A 112 -1.37 18.76 -11.22
C THR A 112 -2.37 17.77 -10.66
N MET A 113 -2.26 17.49 -9.36
CA MET A 113 -3.18 16.59 -8.67
C MET A 113 -3.49 17.07 -7.25
N ILE A 114 -4.60 16.58 -6.70
CA ILE A 114 -5.01 16.78 -5.32
C ILE A 114 -5.30 15.41 -4.70
N GLU A 115 -4.67 15.11 -3.58
CA GLU A 115 -5.02 13.97 -2.73
C GLU A 115 -5.83 14.51 -1.57
N LYS A 116 -6.99 13.93 -1.33
CA LYS A 116 -7.80 14.20 -0.17
C LYS A 116 -7.82 12.97 0.72
N TYR A 117 -7.37 13.14 1.95
CA TYR A 117 -7.38 12.11 2.99
C TYR A 117 -7.74 12.73 4.33
N ASP A 118 -8.65 12.11 5.07
CA ASP A 118 -9.16 12.60 6.36
C ASP A 118 -9.62 14.08 6.35
N GLY A 119 -10.15 14.54 5.20
CA GLY A 119 -10.63 15.91 5.03
C GLY A 119 -9.55 16.96 4.72
N GLU A 120 -8.28 16.58 4.68
CA GLU A 120 -7.17 17.46 4.28
C GLU A 120 -6.80 17.27 2.80
N ASP A 121 -6.55 18.38 2.11
CA ASP A 121 -6.12 18.39 0.72
C ASP A 121 -4.60 18.54 0.64
N LYS A 122 -3.93 17.59 -0.01
CA LYS A 122 -2.50 17.60 -0.34
C LYS A 122 -2.34 17.80 -1.84
N ASN A 123 -1.78 18.94 -2.22
CA ASN A 123 -1.52 19.25 -3.64
C ASN A 123 -0.21 18.61 -4.09
N GLY A 124 -0.19 18.13 -5.34
CA GLY A 124 0.99 17.55 -5.95
C GLY A 124 1.00 17.73 -7.47
N LYS A 125 1.99 17.12 -8.10
CA LYS A 125 2.09 16.93 -9.55
C LYS A 125 2.06 15.45 -9.87
N TYR A 126 1.69 15.13 -11.09
CA TYR A 126 1.76 13.77 -11.58
C TYR A 126 2.18 13.70 -13.03
N THR A 127 2.69 12.53 -13.42
CA THR A 127 2.82 12.12 -14.83
C THR A 127 2.20 10.74 -14.98
N PHE A 128 1.56 10.50 -16.13
CA PHE A 128 1.06 9.18 -16.47
C PHE A 128 1.36 8.89 -17.94
N SER A 129 2.25 7.95 -18.17
CA SER A 129 2.63 7.54 -19.53
C SER A 129 3.12 6.10 -19.51
N ASN A 130 2.86 5.37 -20.61
CA ASN A 130 3.31 3.98 -20.79
C ASN A 130 2.98 3.05 -19.61
N GLY A 131 1.78 3.21 -19.01
CA GLY A 131 1.33 2.41 -17.88
C GLY A 131 2.06 2.70 -16.56
N LYS A 132 2.77 3.82 -16.45
CA LYS A 132 3.47 4.25 -15.24
C LYS A 132 2.90 5.56 -14.73
N LEU A 133 2.41 5.56 -13.49
CA LEU A 133 1.98 6.75 -12.76
C LEU A 133 3.11 7.20 -11.84
N THR A 134 3.52 8.46 -11.94
CA THR A 134 4.43 9.09 -10.97
C THR A 134 3.70 10.22 -10.27
N ILE A 135 3.69 10.22 -8.94
CA ILE A 135 3.14 11.29 -8.10
C ILE A 135 4.30 11.99 -7.39
N ILE A 136 4.22 13.32 -7.29
CA ILE A 136 5.24 14.17 -6.67
C ILE A 136 4.54 15.18 -5.77
N PHE A 137 4.72 15.06 -4.46
CA PHE A 137 4.18 16.03 -3.49
C PHE A 137 5.22 17.08 -3.06
N ALA A 138 6.48 16.69 -3.01
CA ALA A 138 7.63 17.55 -2.77
C ALA A 138 8.84 17.01 -3.57
N VAL A 139 9.92 17.80 -3.67
CA VAL A 139 11.10 17.47 -4.50
C VAL A 139 11.67 16.08 -4.19
N ASP A 140 11.65 15.68 -2.92
CA ASP A 140 12.15 14.38 -2.44
C ASP A 140 11.03 13.41 -2.02
N ASP A 141 9.77 13.72 -2.35
CA ASP A 141 8.57 12.93 -2.03
C ASP A 141 7.88 12.54 -3.35
N SER A 142 8.55 11.66 -4.11
CA SER A 142 8.06 11.13 -5.38
C SER A 142 7.87 9.62 -5.31
N HIS A 143 6.73 9.16 -5.82
CA HIS A 143 6.37 7.75 -5.90
C HIS A 143 5.99 7.37 -7.31
N SER A 144 6.44 6.20 -7.75
CA SER A 144 6.14 5.64 -9.06
C SER A 144 5.46 4.29 -8.91
N PHE A 145 4.40 4.09 -9.67
CA PHE A 145 3.62 2.85 -9.68
C PHE A 145 3.36 2.41 -11.11
N ASN A 146 3.19 1.10 -11.30
CA ASN A 146 2.51 0.62 -12.49
C ASN A 146 1.02 0.92 -12.32
N ALA A 147 0.40 1.43 -13.37
CA ALA A 147 -0.99 1.88 -13.33
C ALA A 147 -1.67 1.73 -14.68
N SER A 148 -2.98 1.49 -14.65
CA SER A 148 -3.80 1.41 -15.85
C SER A 148 -5.20 1.93 -15.56
N VAL A 149 -5.82 2.58 -16.53
CA VAL A 149 -7.24 2.94 -16.47
C VAL A 149 -7.98 2.07 -17.46
N ASP A 150 -8.98 1.36 -16.98
CA ASP A 150 -9.89 0.58 -17.83
C ASP A 150 -11.32 0.74 -17.32
N ASN A 151 -12.23 1.03 -18.25
CA ASN A 151 -13.67 1.09 -17.97
C ASN A 151 -14.07 1.93 -16.76
N GLY A 152 -13.42 3.09 -16.55
CA GLY A 152 -13.72 3.98 -15.42
C GLY A 152 -13.19 3.49 -14.07
N VAL A 153 -12.24 2.55 -14.09
CA VAL A 153 -11.52 2.04 -12.92
C VAL A 153 -10.03 2.29 -13.11
N LEU A 154 -9.40 2.96 -12.15
CA LEU A 154 -7.96 3.13 -12.07
C LEU A 154 -7.39 1.98 -11.24
N TYR A 155 -6.49 1.21 -11.82
CA TYR A 155 -5.74 0.16 -11.14
C TYR A 155 -4.33 0.64 -10.85
N ILE A 156 -3.85 0.36 -9.64
CA ILE A 156 -2.47 0.58 -9.23
C ILE A 156 -1.88 -0.76 -8.81
N ASP A 157 -0.72 -1.11 -9.38
CA ASP A 157 0.07 -2.28 -9.05
C ASP A 157 1.35 -1.82 -8.32
N ALA A 158 1.55 -2.30 -7.09
CA ALA A 158 2.68 -1.94 -6.24
C ALA A 158 3.46 -3.20 -5.83
N ASP A 159 4.79 -3.07 -5.78
CA ASP A 159 5.73 -4.10 -5.33
C ASP A 159 6.28 -3.71 -3.95
N TYR A 160 6.12 -4.62 -2.99
CA TYR A 160 6.51 -4.49 -1.59
C TYR A 160 7.68 -5.43 -1.23
N LYS A 161 8.19 -6.20 -2.20
CA LYS A 161 9.21 -7.20 -1.93
C LYS A 161 10.47 -6.59 -1.31
N GLU A 162 10.94 -5.50 -1.87
CA GLU A 162 12.15 -4.81 -1.40
C GLU A 162 11.92 -4.24 0.00
N ASP A 163 10.81 -3.52 0.21
CA ASP A 163 10.42 -2.98 1.52
C ASP A 163 10.37 -4.04 2.62
N LEU A 164 9.82 -5.22 2.33
CA LEU A 164 9.76 -6.33 3.29
C LEU A 164 11.13 -6.92 3.61
N ASN A 165 12.00 -7.02 2.60
CA ASN A 165 13.34 -7.59 2.76
C ASN A 165 14.30 -6.63 3.47
N GLU A 166 14.05 -5.33 3.39
CA GLU A 166 14.80 -4.31 4.11
C GLU A 166 14.25 -4.06 5.52
N MET A 167 13.06 -4.56 5.84
CA MET A 167 12.48 -4.44 7.17
C MET A 167 13.27 -5.23 8.21
N GLU A 168 13.66 -4.57 9.30
CA GLU A 168 14.32 -5.24 10.42
C GLU A 168 13.42 -6.35 10.99
N LEU A 169 14.02 -7.52 11.29
CA LEU A 169 13.28 -8.68 11.80
C LEU A 169 12.44 -8.37 13.02
N ASP A 170 12.96 -7.58 13.96
CA ASP A 170 12.24 -7.14 15.16
C ASP A 170 10.93 -6.42 14.84
N GLN A 171 10.88 -5.70 13.71
CA GLN A 171 9.66 -5.04 13.23
C GLN A 171 8.71 -6.07 12.63
N LEU A 172 9.20 -7.01 11.82
CA LEU A 172 8.39 -8.10 11.26
C LEU A 172 7.76 -9.00 12.35
N VAL A 173 8.50 -9.29 13.42
CA VAL A 173 7.97 -10.01 14.60
C VAL A 173 6.80 -9.24 15.21
N ARG A 174 6.96 -7.93 15.42
CA ARG A 174 5.96 -7.08 16.09
C ARG A 174 4.72 -6.83 15.24
N LEU A 175 4.91 -6.64 13.94
CA LEU A 175 3.84 -6.26 13.01
C LEU A 175 3.09 -7.47 12.46
N VAL A 176 3.82 -8.55 12.15
CA VAL A 176 3.29 -9.67 11.38
C VAL A 176 3.40 -11.01 12.16
N GLY A 177 4.13 -11.04 13.27
CA GLY A 177 4.32 -12.26 14.06
C GLY A 177 5.27 -13.26 13.40
N ILE A 178 6.24 -12.76 12.63
CA ILE A 178 7.25 -13.57 11.95
C ILE A 178 8.51 -13.62 12.82
N GLY A 179 8.85 -14.79 13.35
CA GLY A 179 10.04 -15.02 14.17
C GLY A 179 11.18 -15.72 13.45
N ASP A 180 11.17 -15.71 12.10
CA ASP A 180 12.17 -16.40 11.29
C ASP A 180 13.37 -15.49 11.02
N MET A 181 14.54 -15.82 11.57
CA MET A 181 15.76 -15.02 11.43
C MET A 181 16.27 -14.95 9.98
N ASP A 182 15.86 -15.89 9.14
CA ASP A 182 16.25 -15.95 7.73
C ASP A 182 15.10 -15.53 6.80
N PHE A 183 14.16 -14.72 7.30
CA PHE A 183 13.01 -14.25 6.52
C PHE A 183 13.44 -13.63 5.19
N LYS A 184 12.76 -14.04 4.12
CA LYS A 184 12.93 -13.47 2.79
C LYS A 184 11.61 -13.51 2.02
N ALA A 185 11.22 -12.37 1.47
CA ALA A 185 10.20 -12.26 0.45
C ALA A 185 10.81 -12.51 -0.93
N ASP A 186 10.31 -13.53 -1.63
CA ASP A 186 10.62 -13.77 -3.04
C ASP A 186 9.69 -12.98 -3.96
N LYS A 187 8.45 -12.70 -3.48
CA LYS A 187 7.44 -11.89 -4.13
C LYS A 187 6.53 -11.24 -3.08
N ALA A 188 6.17 -9.97 -3.28
CA ALA A 188 5.08 -9.34 -2.55
C ALA A 188 4.49 -8.21 -3.42
N THR A 189 3.41 -8.50 -4.14
CA THR A 189 2.77 -7.53 -5.03
C THR A 189 1.32 -7.36 -4.65
N VAL A 190 0.82 -6.14 -4.75
CA VAL A 190 -0.58 -5.80 -4.49
C VAL A 190 -1.15 -5.02 -5.66
N LYS A 191 -2.41 -5.31 -5.96
CA LYS A 191 -3.22 -4.56 -6.90
C LYS A 191 -4.39 -3.93 -6.15
N VAL A 192 -4.56 -2.64 -6.31
CA VAL A 192 -5.72 -1.89 -5.80
C VAL A 192 -6.49 -1.27 -6.94
N ASN A 193 -7.74 -0.91 -6.69
CA ASN A 193 -8.52 -0.12 -7.62
C ASN A 193 -9.15 1.11 -6.96
N PHE A 194 -9.33 2.12 -7.80
CA PHE A 194 -10.08 3.32 -7.50
C PHE A 194 -11.19 3.45 -8.54
N ASN A 195 -12.40 3.72 -8.08
CA ASN A 195 -13.53 3.96 -8.96
C ASN A 195 -13.63 5.45 -9.25
N ARG A 196 -14.00 5.80 -10.48
CA ARG A 196 -14.26 7.19 -10.85
C ARG A 196 -15.46 7.72 -10.05
N ASN A 197 -15.29 8.89 -9.44
CA ASN A 197 -16.27 9.56 -8.58
C ASN A 197 -16.93 10.74 -9.28
#